data_AF-A0A7C3GXX4-F1
#
_entry.id   AF-A0A7C3GXX4-F1
#
_cell.length_a   1.000
_cell.length_b   1.000
_cell.length_c   1.000
_cell.angle_alpha   90.00
_cell.angle_beta   90.00
_cell.angle_gamma   90.00
#
_symmetry.space_group_name_H-M   'P 1'
#
loop_
_entity.id
_entity.type
_entity.pdbx_description
1 polymer ?
#
loop_
_entity_poly.entity_id
_entity_poly.type
_entity_poly.pdbx_seq_one_letter_code
_entity_poly.pdbx_strand_id
1 'polypeptide(L)'
;TQIIERQFVEVIIAPAVSSSADAILANKPNVRVLACGELSETSANAKDFKHVNGGLLIQSRDVGMVSRTDLKVVTKRQPTEQQFRDLLFAWRVAKFVKSNAIVYVKNEQTIGIGAGQMSRVYSAKIAGIKAEDEGLVVDGSVMASDAFFPFRDGIDAAGNVGIRAVIQPGGSMRDQEVIDAADEHDIAMVFTGMRHFRH
;
A
#
# COMPACT_ATOMS: atom_id res chain seq x y z
N THR A 1 -3.31 21.76 17.26
CA THR A 1 -2.68 20.88 18.26
C THR A 1 -2.99 19.40 18.07
N GLN A 2 -4.10 19.02 17.39
CA GLN A 2 -4.60 17.63 17.30
C GLN A 2 -3.55 16.52 17.11
N ILE A 3 -2.53 16.72 16.28
CA ILE A 3 -1.45 15.74 16.07
C ILE A 3 -0.67 15.47 17.37
N ILE A 4 -0.16 16.51 18.03
CA ILE A 4 0.70 16.39 19.22
C ILE A 4 -0.06 16.12 20.53
N GLU A 5 -1.39 16.20 20.49
CA GLU A 5 -2.27 15.87 21.63
C GLU A 5 -2.66 14.39 21.63
N ARG A 6 -2.85 13.79 20.44
CA ARG A 6 -3.40 12.44 20.30
C ARG A 6 -2.35 11.35 20.19
N GLN A 7 -1.13 11.72 19.81
CA GLN A 7 -0.05 10.77 19.58
C GLN A 7 1.30 11.39 19.93
N PHE A 8 2.23 10.53 20.35
CA PHE A 8 3.63 10.88 20.45
C PHE A 8 4.22 11.01 19.05
N VAL A 9 4.88 12.13 18.77
CA VAL A 9 5.48 12.40 17.45
C VAL A 9 6.94 12.77 17.62
N GLU A 10 7.81 12.09 16.90
CA GLU A 10 9.25 12.38 16.89
C GLU A 10 9.63 13.47 15.89
N VAL A 11 9.07 13.41 14.68
CA VAL A 11 9.39 14.30 13.57
C VAL A 11 8.11 14.66 12.81
N ILE A 12 7.94 15.95 12.51
CA ILE A 12 6.93 16.46 11.58
C ILE A 12 7.68 17.11 10.43
N ILE A 13 7.40 16.65 9.20
CA ILE A 13 7.94 17.24 7.97
C ILE A 13 6.80 17.79 7.12
N ALA A 14 6.96 19.01 6.63
CA ALA A 14 5.97 19.69 5.79
C ALA A 14 6.67 20.61 4.78
N PRO A 15 6.02 20.95 3.64
CA PRO A 15 6.58 21.90 2.68
C PRO A 15 6.88 23.27 3.32
N ALA A 16 5.97 23.75 4.16
CA ALA A 16 6.10 24.97 4.94
C ALA A 16 5.43 24.80 6.31
N VAL A 17 5.83 25.63 7.28
CA VAL A 17 5.29 25.65 8.64
C VAL A 17 4.78 27.06 8.92
N SER A 18 3.50 27.19 9.29
CA SER A 18 2.95 28.50 9.67
C SER A 18 3.49 28.93 11.03
N SER A 19 3.59 30.24 11.26
CA SER A 19 3.98 30.81 12.56
C SER A 19 3.07 30.35 13.71
N SER A 20 1.78 30.16 13.42
CA SER A 20 0.81 29.62 14.39
C SER A 20 1.08 28.17 14.77
N ALA A 21 1.52 27.32 13.82
CA ALA A 21 1.87 25.94 14.09
C ALA A 21 3.20 25.85 14.83
N ASP A 22 4.19 26.65 14.43
CA ASP A 22 5.52 26.71 15.06
C ASP A 22 5.42 27.05 16.56
N ALA A 23 4.67 28.11 16.91
CA ALA A 23 4.46 28.50 18.30
C ALA A 23 3.82 27.40 19.16
N ILE A 24 2.93 26.59 18.57
CA ILE A 24 2.29 25.46 19.25
C ILE A 24 3.29 24.32 19.44
N LEU A 25 3.99 23.93 18.37
CA LEU A 25 4.91 22.80 18.34
C LEU A 25 6.16 23.06 19.21
N ALA A 26 6.60 24.32 19.32
CA ALA A 26 7.70 24.75 20.19
C ALA A 26 7.48 24.42 21.68
N ASN A 27 6.22 24.23 22.11
CA ASN A 27 5.91 23.80 23.48
C ASN A 27 6.26 22.31 23.75
N LYS A 28 6.66 21.55 22.72
CA LYS A 28 7.05 20.14 22.82
C LYS A 28 8.54 20.01 22.48
N PRO A 29 9.44 20.02 23.47
CA PRO A 29 10.89 20.18 23.24
C PRO A 29 11.53 19.04 22.43
N ASN A 30 10.90 17.87 22.38
CA ASN A 30 11.42 16.70 21.66
C ASN A 30 10.86 16.54 20.24
N VAL A 31 9.90 17.38 19.83
CA VAL A 31 9.32 17.31 18.48
C VAL A 31 10.24 18.05 17.51
N ARG A 32 10.78 17.34 16.53
CA ARG A 32 11.57 17.93 15.44
C ARG A 32 10.63 18.37 14.32
N VAL A 33 10.60 19.67 14.02
CA VAL A 33 9.78 20.23 12.93
C VAL A 33 10.68 20.63 11.77
N LEU A 34 10.46 20.08 10.59
CA LEU A 34 11.27 20.31 9.39
C LEU A 34 10.42 20.90 8.27
N ALA A 35 10.80 22.09 7.79
CA ALA A 35 10.29 22.65 6.55
C ALA A 35 11.17 22.17 5.39
N CYS A 36 10.62 21.38 4.48
CA CYS A 36 11.37 20.80 3.35
C CYS A 36 11.27 21.61 2.05
N GLY A 37 10.45 22.66 2.02
CA GLY A 37 10.08 23.35 0.79
C GLY A 37 9.10 22.53 -0.06
N GLU A 38 8.66 23.11 -1.16
CA GLU A 38 7.75 22.45 -2.10
C GLU A 38 8.35 21.15 -2.65
N LEU A 39 7.53 20.09 -2.68
CA LEU A 39 7.94 18.79 -3.20
C LEU A 39 8.04 18.88 -4.73
N SER A 40 9.24 18.73 -5.28
CA SER A 40 9.44 18.69 -6.72
C SER A 40 9.02 17.34 -7.30
N GLU A 41 8.56 17.37 -8.55
CA GLU A 41 8.28 16.14 -9.28
C GLU A 41 9.55 15.30 -9.43
N THR A 42 9.44 14.00 -9.12
CA THR A 42 10.55 13.09 -9.30
C THR A 42 10.79 12.87 -10.79
N SER A 43 11.98 13.27 -11.27
CA SER A 43 12.37 13.04 -12.66
C SER A 43 12.24 11.58 -13.06
N ALA A 44 11.68 11.31 -14.24
CA ALA A 44 11.63 9.96 -14.81
C ALA A 44 13.03 9.35 -15.02
N ASN A 45 14.07 10.18 -15.12
CA ASN A 45 15.46 9.76 -15.25
C ASN A 45 16.18 9.61 -13.91
N ALA A 46 15.48 9.79 -12.78
CA ALA A 46 16.06 9.64 -11.46
C ALA A 46 16.65 8.23 -11.28
N LYS A 47 17.83 8.17 -10.66
CA LYS A 47 18.48 6.92 -10.29
C LYS A 47 18.25 6.63 -8.81
N ASP A 48 18.14 5.35 -8.51
CA ASP A 48 18.16 4.81 -7.16
C ASP A 48 19.42 3.97 -7.02
N PHE A 49 20.03 3.99 -5.83
CA PHE A 49 21.25 3.25 -5.57
C PHE A 49 21.19 2.50 -4.26
N LYS A 50 21.83 1.34 -4.22
CA LYS A 50 22.00 0.54 -3.01
C LYS A 50 23.47 0.18 -2.82
N HIS A 51 23.97 0.48 -1.64
CA HIS A 51 25.30 0.05 -1.24
C HIS A 51 25.30 -1.46 -0.99
N VAL A 52 26.34 -2.13 -1.47
CA VAL A 52 26.63 -3.55 -1.22
C VAL A 52 28.10 -3.68 -0.84
N ASN A 53 28.48 -4.78 -0.21
CA ASN A 53 29.89 -5.00 0.12
C ASN A 53 30.73 -4.94 -1.16
N GLY A 54 31.70 -4.02 -1.19
CA GLY A 54 32.59 -3.83 -2.32
C GLY A 54 32.06 -2.94 -3.46
N GLY A 55 30.88 -2.30 -3.32
CA GLY A 55 30.44 -1.36 -4.35
C GLY A 55 29.00 -0.84 -4.25
N LEU A 56 28.45 -0.47 -5.41
CA LEU A 56 27.15 0.16 -5.54
C LEU A 56 26.35 -0.50 -6.67
N LEU A 57 25.08 -0.79 -6.40
CA LEU A 57 24.10 -1.13 -7.43
C LEU A 57 23.33 0.14 -7.79
N ILE A 58 23.20 0.44 -9.08
CA ILE A 58 22.46 1.60 -9.59
C ILE A 58 21.33 1.10 -10.51
N GLN A 59 20.13 1.61 -10.30
CA GLN A 59 18.96 1.32 -11.12
C GLN A 59 18.18 2.60 -11.43
N SER A 60 17.29 2.54 -12.41
CA SER A 60 16.28 3.60 -12.57
C SER A 60 15.33 3.56 -11.38
N ARG A 61 14.94 4.74 -10.87
CA ARG A 61 14.00 4.85 -9.76
C ARG A 61 12.62 4.37 -10.23
N ASP A 62 11.95 3.61 -9.36
CA ASP A 62 10.58 3.19 -9.63
C ASP A 62 9.62 4.39 -9.50
N VAL A 63 9.32 5.02 -10.63
CA VAL A 63 8.34 6.11 -10.78
C VAL A 63 7.04 5.64 -11.44
N GLY A 64 6.92 4.34 -11.76
CA GLY A 64 5.75 3.77 -12.43
C GLY A 64 4.47 3.98 -11.63
N MET A 65 3.41 4.35 -12.33
CA MET A 65 2.08 4.58 -11.76
C MET A 65 1.05 4.01 -12.73
N VAL A 66 -0.06 3.51 -12.19
CA VAL A 66 -1.21 3.08 -13.00
C VAL A 66 -2.39 3.99 -12.73
N SER A 67 -3.19 4.20 -13.76
CA SER A 67 -4.46 4.89 -13.74
C SER A 67 -5.59 3.89 -13.92
N ARG A 68 -6.84 4.36 -13.85
CA ARG A 68 -8.01 3.50 -14.01
C ARG A 68 -8.04 2.78 -15.37
N THR A 69 -7.56 3.42 -16.43
CA THR A 69 -7.57 2.87 -17.79
C THR A 69 -6.53 1.77 -18.00
N ASP A 70 -5.52 1.71 -17.14
CA ASP A 70 -4.47 0.68 -17.21
C ASP A 70 -4.89 -0.62 -16.50
N LEU A 71 -5.97 -0.57 -15.70
CA LEU A 71 -6.43 -1.71 -14.93
C LEU A 71 -7.31 -2.65 -15.77
N LYS A 72 -6.97 -3.94 -15.75
CA LYS A 72 -7.80 -4.99 -16.32
C LYS A 72 -8.60 -5.69 -15.23
N VAL A 73 -9.92 -5.61 -15.27
CA VAL A 73 -10.78 -6.44 -14.40
C VAL A 73 -10.76 -7.88 -14.93
N VAL A 74 -10.41 -8.84 -14.07
CA VAL A 74 -10.21 -10.25 -14.46
C VAL A 74 -11.25 -11.21 -13.87
N THR A 75 -12.03 -10.77 -12.89
CA THR A 75 -13.12 -11.52 -12.25
C THR A 75 -14.48 -11.18 -12.86
N LYS A 76 -15.50 -11.98 -12.54
CA LYS A 76 -16.92 -11.73 -12.90
C LYS A 76 -17.44 -10.47 -12.23
N ARG A 77 -17.15 -10.29 -10.94
CA ARG A 77 -17.57 -9.11 -10.19
C ARG A 77 -16.76 -7.88 -10.62
N GLN A 78 -17.46 -6.79 -10.89
CA GLN A 78 -16.86 -5.47 -11.15
C GLN A 78 -16.64 -4.70 -9.84
N PRO A 79 -15.50 -4.04 -9.63
CA PRO A 79 -15.36 -3.12 -8.52
C PRO A 79 -16.29 -1.92 -8.69
N THR A 80 -16.78 -1.38 -7.58
CA THR A 80 -17.51 -0.10 -7.56
C THR A 80 -16.54 1.07 -7.75
N GLU A 81 -17.05 2.26 -8.05
CA GLU A 81 -16.21 3.46 -8.21
C GLU A 81 -15.44 3.83 -6.92
N GLN A 82 -16.02 3.60 -5.73
CA GLN A 82 -15.28 3.77 -4.48
C GLN A 82 -14.16 2.72 -4.35
N GLN A 83 -14.44 1.46 -4.69
CA GLN A 83 -13.41 0.42 -4.66
C GLN A 83 -12.28 0.71 -5.65
N PHE A 84 -12.56 1.27 -6.82
CA PHE A 84 -11.49 1.67 -7.73
C PHE A 84 -10.61 2.78 -7.17
N ARG A 85 -11.18 3.78 -6.48
CA ARG A 85 -10.39 4.79 -5.75
C ARG A 85 -9.53 4.15 -4.67
N ASP A 86 -10.13 3.28 -3.86
CA ASP A 86 -9.43 2.59 -2.77
C ASP A 86 -8.32 1.67 -3.31
N LEU A 87 -8.54 0.96 -4.42
CA LEU A 87 -7.55 0.08 -5.05
C LEU A 87 -6.36 0.89 -5.59
N LEU A 88 -6.62 2.00 -6.27
CA LEU A 88 -5.54 2.88 -6.76
C LEU A 88 -4.77 3.52 -5.60
N PHE A 89 -5.46 3.90 -4.53
CA PHE A 89 -4.81 4.38 -3.31
C PHE A 89 -3.96 3.28 -2.65
N ALA A 90 -4.51 2.08 -2.47
CA ALA A 90 -3.80 0.93 -1.90
C ALA A 90 -2.57 0.56 -2.72
N TRP A 91 -2.67 0.61 -4.06
CA TRP A 91 -1.55 0.37 -4.98
C TRP A 91 -0.42 1.37 -4.80
N ARG A 92 -0.75 2.66 -4.68
CA ARG A 92 0.24 3.72 -4.43
C ARG A 92 0.95 3.52 -3.10
N VAL A 93 0.23 3.11 -2.06
CA VAL A 93 0.83 2.79 -0.76
C VAL A 93 1.74 1.56 -0.88
N ALA A 94 1.26 0.46 -1.48
CA ALA A 94 1.99 -0.80 -1.60
C ALA A 94 3.37 -0.63 -2.27
N LYS A 95 3.48 0.27 -3.26
CA LYS A 95 4.74 0.64 -3.92
C LYS A 95 5.86 1.07 -2.96
N PHE A 96 5.51 1.70 -1.83
CA PHE A 96 6.48 2.20 -0.86
C PHE A 96 6.68 1.28 0.35
N VAL A 97 5.82 0.28 0.51
CA VAL A 97 5.93 -0.73 1.57
C VAL A 97 7.00 -1.76 1.19
N LYS A 98 7.75 -2.27 2.19
CA LYS A 98 8.76 -3.30 1.97
C LYS A 98 8.12 -4.64 1.59
N SER A 99 8.62 -5.26 0.54
CA SER A 99 8.14 -6.53 0.02
C SER A 99 8.45 -7.69 0.98
N ASN A 100 7.60 -8.73 1.05
CA ASN A 100 6.31 -8.85 0.36
C ASN A 100 5.22 -8.03 1.05
N ALA A 101 4.54 -7.14 0.32
CA ALA A 101 3.64 -6.15 0.90
C ALA A 101 2.17 -6.51 0.64
N ILE A 102 1.36 -6.45 1.71
CA ILE A 102 -0.10 -6.50 1.64
C ILE A 102 -0.65 -5.27 2.35
N VAL A 103 -1.51 -4.52 1.66
CA VAL A 103 -2.08 -3.27 2.15
C VAL A 103 -3.60 -3.37 2.11
N TYR A 104 -4.27 -3.19 3.24
CA TYR A 104 -5.72 -3.08 3.35
C TYR A 104 -6.14 -1.62 3.42
N VAL A 105 -7.15 -1.26 2.63
CA VAL A 105 -7.65 0.11 2.51
C VAL A 105 -9.17 0.13 2.53
N LYS A 106 -9.73 1.13 3.20
CA LYS A 106 -11.16 1.45 3.14
C LYS A 106 -11.33 2.96 3.13
N ASN A 107 -12.09 3.50 2.19
CA ASN A 107 -12.33 4.95 2.07
C ASN A 107 -11.03 5.77 2.00
N GLU A 108 -10.09 5.36 1.16
CA GLU A 108 -8.77 6.01 0.97
C GLU A 108 -7.95 6.13 2.28
N GLN A 109 -8.24 5.28 3.27
CA GLN A 109 -7.48 5.15 4.51
C GLN A 109 -6.88 3.75 4.59
N THR A 110 -5.59 3.65 4.91
CA THR A 110 -4.96 2.37 5.24
C THR A 110 -5.49 1.87 6.58
N ILE A 111 -6.06 0.67 6.60
CA ILE A 111 -6.56 0.04 7.84
C ILE A 111 -5.65 -1.07 8.35
N GLY A 112 -4.77 -1.61 7.50
CA GLY A 112 -3.82 -2.65 7.89
C GLY A 112 -2.69 -2.78 6.87
N ILE A 113 -1.45 -2.95 7.35
CA ILE A 113 -0.28 -3.10 6.48
C ILE A 113 0.62 -4.22 7.01
N GLY A 114 0.77 -5.27 6.20
CA GLY A 114 1.76 -6.32 6.36
C GLY A 114 2.95 -6.08 5.43
N ALA A 115 4.15 -5.97 6.00
CA ALA A 115 5.36 -5.61 5.28
C ALA A 115 6.51 -6.57 5.60
N GLY A 116 7.40 -6.78 4.64
CA GLY A 116 8.70 -7.41 4.87
C GLY A 116 8.68 -8.92 5.12
N GLN A 117 7.56 -9.62 4.90
CA GLN A 117 7.48 -11.06 5.18
C GLN A 117 7.98 -11.90 4.00
N MET A 118 8.55 -13.06 4.33
CA MET A 118 8.96 -14.05 3.33
C MET A 118 7.76 -14.65 2.58
N SER A 119 6.57 -14.64 3.19
CA SER A 119 5.32 -15.14 2.61
C SER A 119 4.23 -14.07 2.61
N ARG A 120 3.58 -13.88 1.45
CA ARG A 120 2.46 -12.94 1.28
C ARG A 120 1.25 -13.28 2.16
N VAL A 121 1.02 -14.57 2.42
CA VAL A 121 -0.04 -15.03 3.33
C VAL A 121 0.20 -14.49 4.74
N TYR A 122 1.46 -14.48 5.20
CA TYR A 122 1.79 -13.88 6.50
C TYR A 122 1.65 -12.36 6.49
N SER A 123 2.03 -11.68 5.39
CA SER A 123 1.75 -10.24 5.25
C SER A 123 0.24 -9.94 5.35
N ALA A 124 -0.61 -10.73 4.70
CA ALA A 124 -2.06 -10.57 4.79
C ALA A 124 -2.57 -10.78 6.22
N LYS A 125 -2.11 -11.83 6.91
CA LYS A 125 -2.45 -12.06 8.33
C LYS A 125 -2.03 -10.91 9.22
N ILE A 126 -0.81 -10.38 9.07
CA ILE A 126 -0.33 -9.23 9.85
C ILE A 126 -1.17 -7.98 9.58
N ALA A 127 -1.57 -7.74 8.33
CA ALA A 127 -2.46 -6.62 8.00
C ALA A 127 -3.82 -6.77 8.71
N GLY A 128 -4.39 -7.97 8.74
CA GLY A 128 -5.63 -8.27 9.46
C GLY A 128 -5.51 -8.09 10.98
N ILE A 129 -4.47 -8.66 11.60
CA ILE A 129 -4.21 -8.53 13.04
C ILE A 129 -4.09 -7.05 13.44
N LYS A 130 -3.33 -6.26 12.68
CA LYS A 130 -3.21 -4.81 12.97
C LYS A 130 -4.52 -4.05 12.86
N ALA A 131 -5.38 -4.42 11.90
CA ALA A 131 -6.70 -3.80 11.80
C ALA A 131 -7.57 -4.16 13.01
N GLU A 132 -7.54 -5.43 13.44
CA GLU A 132 -8.26 -5.91 14.61
C GLU A 132 -7.79 -5.26 15.91
N ASP A 133 -6.47 -5.18 16.14
CA ASP A 133 -5.87 -4.55 17.33
C ASP A 133 -6.31 -3.07 17.48
N GLU A 134 -6.53 -2.37 16.37
CA GLU A 134 -6.99 -0.99 16.32
C GLU A 134 -8.53 -0.85 16.25
N GLY A 135 -9.27 -1.96 16.31
CA GLY A 135 -10.73 -1.98 16.22
C GLY A 135 -11.28 -1.52 14.87
N LEU A 136 -10.49 -1.63 13.79
CA LEU A 136 -10.85 -1.22 12.45
C LEU A 136 -11.57 -2.34 11.69
N VAL A 137 -12.64 -1.97 10.98
CA VAL A 137 -13.48 -2.94 10.25
C VAL A 137 -12.87 -3.29 8.89
N VAL A 138 -12.44 -4.55 8.74
CA VAL A 138 -11.90 -5.09 7.48
C VAL A 138 -13.01 -5.43 6.47
N ASP A 139 -14.18 -5.87 6.91
CA ASP A 139 -15.26 -6.20 5.95
C ASP A 139 -15.63 -5.00 5.07
N GLY A 140 -15.75 -5.26 3.77
CA GLY A 140 -16.00 -4.24 2.75
C GLY A 140 -14.75 -3.51 2.25
N SER A 141 -13.57 -3.75 2.81
CA SER A 141 -12.31 -3.10 2.40
C SER A 141 -11.72 -3.71 1.14
N VAL A 142 -10.66 -3.09 0.61
CA VAL A 142 -9.89 -3.58 -0.54
C VAL A 142 -8.47 -3.95 -0.13
N MET A 143 -7.81 -4.78 -0.94
CA MET A 143 -6.45 -5.24 -0.71
C MET A 143 -5.56 -4.95 -1.93
N ALA A 144 -4.33 -4.47 -1.69
CA ALA A 144 -3.27 -4.44 -2.69
C ALA A 144 -2.14 -5.41 -2.34
N SER A 145 -1.57 -6.07 -3.35
CA SER A 145 -0.34 -6.85 -3.26
C SER A 145 0.68 -6.31 -4.26
N ASP A 146 1.87 -5.95 -3.78
CA ASP A 146 2.95 -5.36 -4.60
C ASP A 146 3.47 -6.28 -5.73
N ALA A 147 3.20 -7.57 -5.59
CA ALA A 147 3.54 -8.64 -6.51
C ALA A 147 2.38 -9.65 -6.65
N PHE A 148 2.44 -10.52 -7.65
CA PHE A 148 1.36 -11.47 -7.93
C PHE A 148 1.16 -12.50 -6.79
N PHE A 149 -0.05 -13.04 -6.66
CA PHE A 149 -0.31 -14.19 -5.78
C PHE A 149 0.12 -15.50 -6.47
N PRO A 150 1.02 -16.30 -5.87
CA PRO A 150 1.46 -17.55 -6.49
C PRO A 150 0.42 -18.67 -6.39
N PHE A 151 -0.48 -18.60 -5.40
CA PHE A 151 -1.51 -19.59 -5.09
C PHE A 151 -2.79 -18.89 -4.61
N ARG A 152 -3.92 -19.61 -4.62
CA ARG A 152 -5.23 -19.09 -4.18
C ARG A 152 -5.34 -18.77 -2.68
N ASP A 153 -4.45 -19.34 -1.87
CA ASP A 153 -4.46 -19.22 -0.41
C ASP A 153 -4.51 -17.77 0.11
N GLY A 154 -3.83 -16.85 -0.56
CA GLY A 154 -3.88 -15.42 -0.25
C GLY A 154 -5.25 -14.79 -0.50
N ILE A 155 -5.97 -15.25 -1.52
CA ILE A 155 -7.33 -14.79 -1.84
C ILE A 155 -8.36 -15.43 -0.93
N ASP A 156 -8.22 -16.72 -0.65
CA ASP A 156 -9.10 -17.40 0.32
C ASP A 156 -9.01 -16.74 1.71
N ALA A 157 -7.80 -16.40 2.15
CA ALA A 157 -7.60 -15.65 3.39
C ALA A 157 -8.24 -14.25 3.34
N ALA A 158 -8.16 -13.55 2.21
CA ALA A 158 -8.77 -12.23 2.02
C ALA A 158 -10.32 -12.29 2.05
N GLY A 159 -10.92 -13.31 1.40
CA GLY A 159 -12.36 -13.53 1.43
C GLY A 159 -12.89 -13.79 2.85
N ASN A 160 -12.17 -14.60 3.63
CA ASN A 160 -12.56 -14.94 5.01
C ASN A 160 -12.61 -13.73 5.96
N VAL A 161 -11.87 -12.66 5.67
CA VAL A 161 -11.87 -11.41 6.46
C VAL A 161 -12.73 -10.31 5.84
N GLY A 162 -13.43 -10.59 4.74
CA GLY A 162 -14.38 -9.67 4.11
C GLY A 162 -13.78 -8.67 3.13
N ILE A 163 -12.59 -8.92 2.58
CA ILE A 163 -12.07 -8.12 1.46
C ILE A 163 -13.03 -8.23 0.26
N ARG A 164 -13.35 -7.11 -0.37
CA ARG A 164 -14.30 -7.04 -1.49
C ARG A 164 -13.67 -6.68 -2.83
N ALA A 165 -12.42 -6.20 -2.85
CA ALA A 165 -11.68 -6.06 -4.09
C ALA A 165 -10.17 -6.20 -3.90
N VAL A 166 -9.46 -6.66 -4.94
CA VAL A 166 -8.01 -6.91 -4.93
C VAL A 166 -7.33 -6.30 -6.15
N ILE A 167 -6.20 -5.63 -5.95
CA ILE A 167 -5.30 -5.15 -7.01
C ILE A 167 -3.95 -5.84 -6.90
N GLN A 168 -3.48 -6.38 -8.01
CA GLN A 168 -2.16 -7.04 -8.11
C GLN A 168 -1.60 -6.92 -9.54
N PRO A 169 -0.31 -7.26 -9.78
CA PRO A 169 0.23 -7.24 -11.14
C PRO A 169 -0.38 -8.28 -12.09
N GLY A 170 -0.70 -9.47 -11.57
CA GLY A 170 -0.88 -10.67 -12.39
C GLY A 170 0.46 -11.23 -12.91
N GLY A 171 0.40 -12.29 -13.71
CA GLY A 171 1.56 -12.95 -14.32
C GLY A 171 2.00 -14.25 -13.66
N SER A 172 1.20 -14.84 -12.77
CA SER A 172 1.44 -16.19 -12.26
C SER A 172 1.06 -17.24 -13.31
N MET A 173 1.80 -18.36 -13.37
CA MET A 173 1.34 -19.54 -14.13
C MET A 173 -0.01 -20.07 -13.63
N ARG A 174 -0.38 -19.73 -12.38
CA ARG A 174 -1.61 -20.14 -11.71
C ARG A 174 -2.61 -18.98 -11.55
N ASP A 175 -2.52 -17.94 -12.37
CA ASP A 175 -3.45 -16.79 -12.27
C ASP A 175 -4.92 -17.23 -12.33
N GLN A 176 -5.25 -18.24 -13.15
CA GLN A 176 -6.62 -18.74 -13.23
C GLN A 176 -7.13 -19.29 -11.89
N GLU A 177 -6.30 -20.04 -11.16
CA GLU A 177 -6.66 -20.58 -9.83
C GLU A 177 -6.95 -19.45 -8.83
N VAL A 178 -6.19 -18.35 -8.93
CA VAL A 178 -6.33 -17.16 -8.08
C VAL A 178 -7.58 -16.36 -8.46
N ILE A 179 -7.90 -16.26 -9.76
CA ILE A 179 -9.11 -15.61 -10.27
C ILE A 179 -10.35 -16.40 -9.89
N ASP A 180 -10.32 -17.73 -10.03
CA ASP A 180 -11.43 -18.61 -9.67
C ASP A 180 -11.75 -18.48 -8.18
N ALA A 181 -10.73 -18.46 -7.31
CA ALA A 181 -10.93 -18.22 -5.88
C ALA A 181 -11.53 -16.83 -5.61
N ALA A 182 -11.12 -15.78 -6.33
CA ALA A 182 -11.73 -14.47 -6.17
C ALA A 182 -13.21 -14.47 -6.58
N ASP A 183 -13.55 -15.14 -7.69
CA ASP A 183 -14.95 -15.32 -8.10
C ASP A 183 -15.77 -16.12 -7.08
N GLU A 184 -15.20 -17.19 -6.49
CA GLU A 184 -15.85 -18.00 -5.44
C GLU A 184 -16.18 -17.18 -4.19
N HIS A 185 -15.32 -16.23 -3.81
CA HIS A 185 -15.52 -15.33 -2.66
C HIS A 185 -16.27 -14.04 -3.00
N ASP A 186 -16.77 -13.89 -4.24
CA ASP A 186 -17.37 -12.66 -4.75
C ASP A 186 -16.45 -11.42 -4.57
N ILE A 187 -15.16 -11.58 -4.86
CA ILE A 187 -14.13 -10.55 -4.79
C ILE A 187 -13.86 -10.02 -6.19
N ALA A 188 -13.93 -8.70 -6.37
CA ALA A 188 -13.50 -8.10 -7.62
C ALA A 188 -11.96 -8.05 -7.70
N MET A 189 -11.35 -8.50 -8.79
CA MET A 189 -9.90 -8.49 -8.96
C MET A 189 -9.48 -7.70 -10.19
N VAL A 190 -8.45 -6.88 -10.04
CA VAL A 190 -7.86 -6.09 -11.12
C VAL A 190 -6.37 -6.33 -11.25
N PHE A 191 -5.91 -6.49 -12.50
CA PHE A 191 -4.50 -6.63 -12.85
C PHE A 191 -3.92 -5.32 -13.35
N THR A 192 -2.71 -5.00 -12.90
CA THR A 192 -1.96 -3.80 -13.30
C THR A 192 -0.90 -4.07 -14.37
N GLY A 193 -0.42 -5.31 -14.48
CA GLY A 193 0.75 -5.66 -15.30
C GLY A 193 2.08 -5.06 -14.81
N MET A 194 2.09 -4.41 -13.64
CA MET A 194 3.24 -3.69 -13.09
C MET A 194 3.56 -4.20 -11.70
N ARG A 195 4.84 -4.51 -11.41
CA ARG A 195 5.30 -4.98 -10.11
C ARG A 195 6.12 -3.92 -9.39
N HIS A 196 5.81 -3.64 -8.12
CA HIS A 196 6.57 -2.68 -7.29
C HIS A 196 7.33 -3.38 -6.15
N PHE A 197 8.37 -4.16 -6.50
CA PHE A 197 9.15 -4.87 -5.48
C PHE A 197 10.16 -3.94 -4.80
N ARG A 198 10.21 -3.96 -3.45
CA ARG A 198 11.08 -3.13 -2.64
C ARG A 198 11.67 -3.90 -1.45
N HIS A 199 12.96 -4.21 -1.50
CA HIS A 199 13.74 -4.60 -0.32
C HIS A 199 13.96 -3.40 0.61
#